data_AF-X0SWY8-F1
#
_entry.id   AF-X0SWY8-F1
#
_cell.length_a   1.000
_cell.length_b   1.000
_cell.length_c   1.000
_cell.angle_alpha   90.00
_cell.angle_beta   90.00
_cell.angle_gamma   90.00
#
_symmetry.space_group_name_H-M   'P 1'
#
loop_
_entity.id
_entity.type
_entity.pdbx_description
1 polymer ?
#
loop_
_entity_poly.entity_id
_entity_poly.type
_entity_poly.pdbx_seq_one_letter_code
_entity_poly.pdbx_strand_id
1 'polypeptide(L)'
;TPLKKFRAHFDGYDVQPRKGQFAKEGQQDVLCSFSKLVVIESDSPYPYEVAKIILKFSDAMSSGWCILEDSIANILGKSTDEVSIDDLVNADVTWEREDNHLFFTDKAGKESRGTVWRVTEVGGMAAGVSPFDKALELLEGKGVGEFTGEAVANPIVQKDGTLVNSILGGAFFEDQRVKDAYNLVNDVYVKKV
;
A
#
# COMPACT_ATOMS: atom_id res chain seq x y z
N THR A 1 -3.80 1.05 20.29
CA THR A 1 -2.33 1.07 20.19
C THR A 1 -1.88 2.53 20.11
N PRO A 2 -0.73 2.95 20.67
CA PRO A 2 -0.26 4.33 20.54
C PRO A 2 0.37 4.62 19.16
N LEU A 3 0.63 3.59 18.36
CA LEU A 3 1.18 3.73 17.02
C LEU A 3 0.33 4.63 16.13
N LYS A 4 1.00 5.51 15.38
CA LYS A 4 0.40 6.36 14.34
C LYS A 4 0.91 5.99 12.95
N LYS A 5 2.23 5.82 12.80
CA LYS A 5 2.84 5.41 11.54
C LYS A 5 3.95 4.42 11.82
N PHE A 6 3.98 3.32 11.09
CA PHE A 6 5.00 2.30 11.26
C PHE A 6 5.23 1.49 9.99
N ARG A 7 6.42 0.93 9.86
CA ARG A 7 6.75 -0.11 8.88
C ARG A 7 6.87 -1.44 9.61
N ALA A 8 6.35 -2.52 9.03
CA ALA A 8 6.42 -3.85 9.62
C ALA A 8 6.22 -4.94 8.57
N HIS A 9 6.55 -6.17 8.94
CA HIS A 9 6.09 -7.35 8.23
C HIS A 9 4.66 -7.69 8.67
N PHE A 10 3.74 -7.86 7.72
CA PHE A 10 2.35 -8.23 8.02
C PHE A 10 2.22 -9.75 8.08
N ASP A 11 2.12 -10.30 9.30
CA ASP A 11 2.08 -11.75 9.52
C ASP A 11 0.73 -12.36 9.10
N GLY A 12 -0.33 -11.55 9.11
CA GLY A 12 -1.70 -11.96 8.78
C GLY A 12 -2.73 -11.38 9.73
N TYR A 13 -3.98 -11.84 9.60
CA TYR A 13 -5.09 -11.40 10.44
C TYR A 13 -5.98 -12.56 10.87
N ASP A 14 -6.76 -12.31 11.92
CA ASP A 14 -7.81 -13.21 12.39
C ASP A 14 -9.12 -12.45 12.55
N VAL A 15 -10.23 -13.04 12.10
CA VAL A 15 -11.57 -12.47 12.21
C VAL A 15 -12.24 -13.07 13.42
N GLN A 16 -12.51 -12.23 14.41
CA GLN A 16 -13.08 -12.66 15.69
C GLN A 16 -14.44 -12.01 15.93
N PRO A 17 -15.37 -12.70 16.61
CA PRO A 17 -16.56 -12.06 17.12
C PRO A 17 -16.18 -10.88 18.01
N ARG A 18 -16.80 -9.72 17.78
CA ARG A 18 -16.57 -8.53 18.61
C ARG A 18 -16.96 -8.85 20.04
N LYS A 19 -16.04 -8.58 20.96
CA LYS A 19 -16.27 -8.75 22.41
C LYS A 19 -16.57 -7.40 23.05
N GLY A 20 -17.53 -7.37 23.97
CA GLY A 20 -17.83 -6.18 24.78
C GLY A 20 -19.31 -6.05 25.11
N GLN A 21 -19.62 -5.23 26.12
CA GLN A 21 -20.99 -5.04 26.63
C GLN A 21 -21.97 -4.51 25.56
N PHE A 22 -21.46 -3.81 24.53
CA PHE A 22 -22.26 -3.22 23.46
C PHE A 22 -22.06 -3.92 22.10
N ALA A 23 -21.39 -5.07 22.09
CA ALA A 23 -21.23 -5.86 20.87
C ALA A 23 -22.58 -6.48 20.49
N LYS A 24 -23.02 -6.27 19.25
CA LYS A 24 -24.21 -6.94 18.70
C LYS A 24 -23.83 -8.28 18.11
N GLU A 25 -24.76 -9.22 18.11
CA GLU A 25 -24.61 -10.51 17.42
C GLU A 25 -24.24 -10.29 15.94
N GLY A 26 -23.29 -11.08 15.44
CA GLY A 26 -22.78 -10.96 14.06
C GLY A 26 -21.72 -9.87 13.84
N GLN A 27 -21.43 -9.00 14.81
CA GLN A 27 -20.33 -8.03 14.66
C GLN A 27 -18.98 -8.71 14.80
N GLN A 28 -18.07 -8.37 13.90
CA GLN A 28 -16.72 -8.91 13.85
C GLN A 28 -15.67 -7.81 13.98
N ASP A 29 -14.53 -8.18 14.55
CA ASP A 29 -13.30 -7.40 14.56
C ASP A 29 -12.21 -8.18 13.83
N VAL A 30 -11.34 -7.47 13.13
CA VAL A 30 -10.19 -8.01 12.42
C VAL A 30 -8.94 -7.67 13.21
N LEU A 31 -8.24 -8.70 13.68
CA LEU A 31 -7.00 -8.59 14.45
C LEU A 31 -5.80 -8.78 13.52
N CYS A 32 -5.25 -7.68 13.03
CA CYS A 32 -4.05 -7.65 12.20
C CYS A 32 -2.79 -7.78 13.06
N SER A 33 -1.91 -8.73 12.73
CA SER A 33 -0.67 -9.03 13.46
C SER A 33 0.55 -8.62 12.63
N PHE A 34 1.52 -8.00 13.30
CA PHE A 34 2.73 -7.45 12.68
C PHE A 34 3.98 -7.83 13.46
N SER A 35 5.05 -8.12 12.73
CA SER A 35 6.39 -8.38 13.25
C SER A 35 7.44 -7.48 12.59
N LYS A 36 8.67 -7.46 13.12
CA LYS A 36 9.76 -6.58 12.64
C LYS A 36 9.35 -5.10 12.60
N LEU A 37 8.62 -4.66 13.62
CA LEU A 37 8.06 -3.33 13.71
C LEU A 37 9.16 -2.26 13.79
N VAL A 38 9.10 -1.29 12.89
CA VAL A 38 9.86 -0.05 12.92
C VAL A 38 8.87 1.09 13.09
N VAL A 39 8.86 1.68 14.28
CA VAL A 39 7.96 2.80 14.61
C VAL A 39 8.49 4.07 13.97
N ILE A 40 7.64 4.73 13.17
CA ILE A 40 7.94 6.02 12.53
C ILE A 40 7.32 7.16 13.33
N GLU A 41 6.06 6.99 13.75
CA GLU A 41 5.33 7.96 14.58
C GLU A 41 4.42 7.23 15.58
N SER A 42 4.34 7.74 16.82
CA SER A 42 3.51 7.20 17.89
C SER A 42 3.14 8.29 18.91
N ASP A 43 1.97 8.19 19.54
CA ASP A 43 1.53 9.12 20.59
C ASP A 43 2.32 8.98 21.90
N SER A 44 2.94 7.82 22.10
CA SER A 44 3.82 7.53 23.22
C SER A 44 4.87 6.50 22.81
N PRO A 45 6.01 6.40 23.52
CA PRO A 45 7.05 5.42 23.19
C PRO A 45 6.48 3.99 23.11
N TYR A 46 6.80 3.29 22.04
CA TYR A 46 6.37 1.90 21.81
C TYR A 46 7.59 0.99 21.70
N PRO A 47 7.96 0.26 22.77
CA PRO A 47 9.24 -0.45 22.85
C PRO A 47 9.20 -1.87 22.26
N TYR A 48 8.08 -2.30 21.68
CA TYR A 48 7.90 -3.68 21.21
C TYR A 48 8.19 -3.79 19.71
N GLU A 49 8.80 -4.90 19.29
CA GLU A 49 9.09 -5.22 17.88
C GLU A 49 7.89 -5.87 17.15
N VAL A 50 6.77 -6.05 17.85
CA VAL A 50 5.54 -6.63 17.31
C VAL A 50 4.37 -5.71 17.65
N ALA A 51 3.35 -5.71 16.80
CA ALA A 51 2.12 -4.97 17.03
C ALA A 51 0.88 -5.78 16.67
N LYS A 52 -0.23 -5.47 17.33
CA LYS A 52 -1.55 -5.93 16.94
C LYS A 52 -2.48 -4.74 16.77
N ILE A 53 -3.10 -4.65 15.60
CA ILE A 53 -4.10 -3.62 15.27
C ILE A 53 -5.46 -4.31 15.20
N ILE A 54 -6.43 -3.77 15.93
CA ILE A 54 -7.81 -4.25 15.89
C ILE A 54 -8.62 -3.26 15.06
N LEU A 55 -9.21 -3.77 13.98
CA LEU A 55 -10.11 -3.03 13.11
C LEU A 55 -11.52 -3.57 13.27
N LYS A 56 -12.50 -2.69 13.08
CA LYS A 56 -13.91 -3.10 13.03
C LYS A 56 -14.21 -3.59 11.62
N PHE A 57 -14.64 -4.84 11.47
CA PHE A 57 -15.13 -5.32 10.18
C PHE A 57 -16.46 -4.63 9.85
N SER A 58 -16.62 -4.21 8.60
CA SER A 58 -17.87 -3.71 8.05
C SER A 58 -17.82 -3.71 6.53
N ASP A 59 -18.93 -4.10 5.92
CA ASP A 59 -19.20 -4.09 4.47
C ASP A 59 -19.78 -2.76 3.97
N ALA A 60 -19.95 -1.77 4.86
CA ALA A 60 -20.45 -0.46 4.47
C ALA A 60 -19.36 0.31 3.70
N MET A 61 -19.70 0.87 2.54
CA MET A 61 -18.74 1.52 1.63
C MET A 61 -17.88 2.61 2.28
N SER A 62 -18.39 3.32 3.29
CA SER A 62 -17.65 4.36 4.01
C SER A 62 -17.11 3.87 5.35
N SER A 63 -16.90 2.57 5.53
CA SER A 63 -16.32 2.02 6.74
C SER A 63 -14.80 2.16 6.75
N GLY A 64 -14.20 2.13 7.94
CA GLY A 64 -12.74 2.09 8.08
C GLY A 64 -12.11 0.83 7.45
N TRP A 65 -12.89 -0.24 7.27
CA TRP A 65 -12.45 -1.45 6.58
C TRP A 65 -12.34 -1.23 5.07
N CYS A 66 -13.39 -0.72 4.42
CA CYS A 66 -13.35 -0.39 2.99
C CYS A 66 -12.29 0.67 2.69
N ILE A 67 -12.08 1.65 3.58
CA ILE A 67 -11.01 2.65 3.45
C ILE A 67 -9.61 2.02 3.46
N LEU A 68 -9.42 0.95 4.24
CA LEU A 68 -8.19 0.18 4.23
C LEU A 68 -8.03 -0.54 2.88
N GLU A 69 -9.05 -1.26 2.43
CA GLU A 69 -9.04 -1.97 1.13
C GLU A 69 -8.78 -1.01 -0.03
N ASP A 70 -9.40 0.17 -0.04
CA ASP A 70 -9.15 1.23 -1.03
C ASP A 70 -7.69 1.67 -1.02
N SER A 71 -7.08 1.82 0.17
CA SER A 71 -5.66 2.19 0.26
C SER A 71 -4.75 1.11 -0.34
N ILE A 72 -5.12 -0.17 -0.16
CA ILE A 72 -4.42 -1.32 -0.74
C ILE A 72 -4.58 -1.31 -2.27
N ALA A 73 -5.81 -1.13 -2.77
CA ALA A 73 -6.14 -1.04 -4.18
C ALA A 73 -5.26 0.01 -4.87
N ASN A 74 -5.19 1.20 -4.27
CA ASN A 74 -4.40 2.32 -4.76
C ASN A 74 -2.90 2.02 -4.82
N ILE A 75 -2.34 1.31 -3.83
CA ILE A 75 -0.92 0.91 -3.85
C ILE A 75 -0.66 -0.17 -4.90
N LEU A 76 -1.57 -1.13 -5.02
CA LEU A 76 -1.41 -2.27 -5.91
C LEU A 76 -1.78 -1.94 -7.36
N GLY A 77 -2.33 -0.74 -7.63
CA GLY A 77 -2.77 -0.32 -8.97
C GLY A 77 -3.96 -1.13 -9.49
N LYS A 78 -4.81 -1.61 -8.58
CA LYS A 78 -5.98 -2.45 -8.87
C LYS A 78 -7.26 -1.72 -8.44
N SER A 79 -8.41 -2.21 -8.88
CA SER A 79 -9.70 -1.75 -8.35
C SER A 79 -9.99 -2.39 -6.99
N THR A 80 -10.82 -1.74 -6.16
CA THR A 80 -11.11 -2.18 -4.79
C THR A 80 -11.76 -3.57 -4.74
N ASP A 81 -12.51 -3.96 -5.77
CA ASP A 81 -13.12 -5.29 -5.91
C ASP A 81 -12.14 -6.41 -6.26
N GLU A 82 -10.91 -6.06 -6.69
CA GLU A 82 -9.85 -6.99 -7.07
C GLU A 82 -8.75 -7.13 -6.00
N VAL A 83 -8.90 -6.46 -4.86
CA VAL A 83 -7.94 -6.52 -3.75
C VAL A 83 -8.59 -6.94 -2.45
N SER A 84 -7.80 -7.62 -1.63
CA SER A 84 -8.12 -7.95 -0.25
C SER A 84 -6.93 -7.63 0.64
N ILE A 85 -7.18 -7.51 1.94
CA ILE A 85 -6.09 -7.55 2.95
C ILE A 85 -5.25 -8.83 2.84
N ASP A 86 -5.79 -9.92 2.27
CA ASP A 86 -5.08 -11.16 2.00
C ASP A 86 -3.87 -10.95 1.08
N ASP A 87 -3.94 -9.99 0.15
CA ASP A 87 -2.85 -9.66 -0.78
C ASP A 87 -1.61 -9.10 -0.06
N LEU A 88 -1.76 -8.71 1.20
CA LEU A 88 -0.67 -8.18 2.02
C LEU A 88 -0.01 -9.23 2.89
N VAL A 89 -0.59 -10.43 3.04
CA VAL A 89 -0.09 -11.41 4.00
C VAL A 89 1.33 -11.85 3.63
N ASN A 90 2.24 -11.81 4.61
CA ASN A 90 3.70 -11.97 4.45
C ASN A 90 4.39 -10.86 3.63
N ALA A 91 3.77 -9.70 3.46
CA ALA A 91 4.42 -8.54 2.84
C ALA A 91 4.93 -7.56 3.90
N ASP A 92 6.01 -6.85 3.58
CA ASP A 92 6.43 -5.69 4.36
C ASP A 92 5.54 -4.50 3.98
N VAL A 93 4.96 -3.83 4.97
CA VAL A 93 3.95 -2.78 4.77
C VAL A 93 4.26 -1.56 5.63
N THR A 94 3.86 -0.39 5.16
CA THR A 94 3.81 0.83 5.97
C THR A 94 2.34 1.16 6.23
N TRP A 95 1.95 1.25 7.49
CA TRP A 95 0.60 1.58 7.93
C TRP A 95 0.58 2.95 8.59
N GLU A 96 -0.47 3.71 8.33
CA GLU A 96 -0.70 5.05 8.88
C GLU A 96 -2.12 5.18 9.43
N ARG A 97 -2.21 5.75 10.63
CA ARG A 97 -3.45 6.01 11.36
C ARG A 97 -3.90 7.44 11.08
N GLU A 98 -5.14 7.57 10.64
CA GLU A 98 -5.81 8.86 10.51
C GLU A 98 -6.89 8.96 11.59
N ASP A 99 -6.74 9.92 12.51
CA ASP A 99 -7.72 10.19 13.55
C ASP A 99 -8.77 11.20 13.07
N ASN A 100 -10.01 11.08 13.56
CA ASN A 100 -11.14 11.96 13.22
C ASN A 100 -11.53 12.00 11.72
N HIS A 101 -11.27 10.91 10.99
CA HIS A 101 -11.73 10.72 9.62
C HIS A 101 -13.26 10.83 9.54
N LEU A 102 -13.77 11.61 8.60
CA LEU A 102 -15.21 11.80 8.38
C LEU A 102 -15.74 10.67 7.50
N PHE A 103 -16.55 9.77 8.06
CA PHE A 103 -17.16 8.67 7.31
C PHE A 103 -18.39 9.12 6.51
N PHE A 104 -19.26 9.89 7.14
CA PHE A 104 -20.45 10.47 6.51
C PHE A 104 -21.06 11.55 7.40
N THR A 105 -21.91 12.37 6.80
CA THR A 105 -22.83 13.28 7.50
C THR A 105 -24.25 12.79 7.26
N ASP A 106 -25.01 12.60 8.32
CA ASP A 106 -26.39 12.12 8.21
C ASP A 106 -27.35 13.22 7.71
N LYS A 107 -28.62 12.84 7.48
CA LYS A 107 -29.66 13.79 7.02
C LYS A 107 -29.98 14.90 8.03
N ALA A 108 -29.62 14.72 9.30
CA ALA A 108 -29.78 15.72 10.35
C ALA A 108 -28.55 16.64 10.49
N GLY A 109 -27.53 16.46 9.63
CA GLY A 109 -26.29 17.24 9.68
C GLY A 109 -25.29 16.73 10.73
N LYS A 110 -25.54 15.58 11.36
CA LYS A 110 -24.62 15.02 12.34
C LYS A 110 -23.50 14.27 11.63
N GLU A 111 -22.27 14.65 11.95
CA GLU A 111 -21.07 14.01 11.44
C GLU A 111 -20.77 12.70 12.19
N SER A 112 -20.43 11.67 11.43
CA SER A 112 -19.87 10.42 11.93
C SER A 112 -18.37 10.41 11.66
N ARG A 113 -17.56 10.47 12.73
CA ARG A 113 -16.11 10.48 12.65
C ARG A 113 -15.48 9.33 13.44
N GLY A 114 -14.30 8.89 13.03
CA GLY A 114 -13.52 7.93 13.81
C GLY A 114 -12.11 7.75 13.28
N THR A 115 -11.41 6.77 13.85
CA THR A 115 -10.05 6.43 13.44
C THR A 115 -10.08 5.40 12.32
N VAL A 116 -9.27 5.62 11.29
CA VAL A 116 -9.03 4.67 10.20
C VAL A 116 -7.55 4.35 10.09
N TRP A 117 -7.25 3.20 9.50
CA TRP A 117 -5.91 2.78 9.14
C TRP A 117 -5.81 2.67 7.63
N ARG A 118 -4.71 3.16 7.08
CA ARG A 118 -4.39 3.07 5.65
C ARG A 118 -3.06 2.38 5.50
N VAL A 119 -2.94 1.60 4.43
CA VAL A 119 -1.63 1.18 3.95
C VAL A 119 -1.12 2.31 3.07
N THR A 120 0.11 2.74 3.31
CA THR A 120 0.77 3.77 2.49
C THR A 120 1.92 3.21 1.66
N GLU A 121 2.44 2.04 2.05
CA GLU A 121 3.45 1.32 1.27
C GLU A 121 3.34 -0.22 1.40
N VAL A 122 3.71 -0.97 0.35
CA VAL A 122 3.82 -2.45 0.34
C VAL A 122 5.09 -2.87 -0.40
N GLY A 123 6.02 -3.58 0.24
CA GLY A 123 7.25 -4.11 -0.38
C GLY A 123 8.12 -3.03 -1.04
N GLY A 124 8.11 -1.81 -0.53
CA GLY A 124 8.76 -0.64 -1.14
C GLY A 124 7.96 0.06 -2.25
N MET A 125 6.73 -0.39 -2.55
CA MET A 125 5.73 0.37 -3.33
C MET A 125 5.12 1.43 -2.44
N ALA A 126 5.14 2.71 -2.82
CA ALA A 126 4.32 3.73 -2.16
C ALA A 126 2.98 3.91 -2.88
N ALA A 127 1.97 4.36 -2.13
CA ALA A 127 0.65 4.68 -2.70
C ALA A 127 0.78 5.68 -3.86
N GLY A 128 0.16 5.36 -5.00
CA GLY A 128 0.19 6.20 -6.21
C GLY A 128 1.40 5.98 -7.13
N VAL A 129 2.28 5.01 -6.87
CA VAL A 129 3.37 4.64 -7.78
C VAL A 129 2.89 3.54 -8.74
N SER A 130 2.63 3.89 -10.00
CA SER A 130 2.26 2.88 -11.00
C SER A 130 3.43 1.95 -11.33
N PRO A 131 3.19 0.72 -11.84
CA PRO A 131 4.27 -0.14 -12.34
C PRO A 131 5.19 0.57 -13.34
N PHE A 132 4.62 1.47 -14.15
CA PHE A 132 5.36 2.29 -15.10
C PHE A 132 6.24 3.33 -14.40
N ASP A 133 5.72 4.04 -13.41
CA ASP A 133 6.52 5.01 -12.62
C ASP A 133 7.66 4.33 -11.88
N LYS A 134 7.42 3.11 -11.39
CA LYS A 134 8.50 2.32 -10.78
C LYS A 134 9.55 1.91 -11.81
N ALA A 135 9.14 1.49 -13.01
CA ALA A 135 10.08 1.21 -14.09
C ALA A 135 10.90 2.45 -14.45
N LEU A 136 10.29 3.64 -14.49
CA LEU A 136 11.00 4.91 -14.69
C LEU A 136 12.01 5.20 -13.57
N GLU A 137 11.65 4.98 -12.31
CA GLU A 137 12.58 5.14 -11.17
C GLU A 137 13.76 4.18 -11.27
N LEU A 138 13.52 2.91 -11.62
CA LEU A 138 14.57 1.90 -11.77
C LEU A 138 15.51 2.19 -12.93
N LEU A 139 15.04 2.88 -13.97
CA LEU A 139 15.80 3.24 -15.15
C LEU A 139 16.88 4.29 -14.86
N GLU A 140 16.67 5.16 -13.85
CA GLU A 140 17.58 6.25 -13.54
C GLU A 140 18.99 5.75 -13.19
N GLY A 141 19.99 6.25 -13.94
CA GLY A 141 21.39 5.92 -13.73
C GLY A 141 21.80 4.53 -14.23
N LYS A 142 20.92 3.81 -14.94
CA LYS A 142 21.20 2.45 -15.43
C LYS A 142 21.26 2.37 -16.95
N GLY A 143 22.00 1.38 -17.44
CA GLY A 143 21.97 0.97 -18.84
C GLY A 143 20.88 -0.09 -19.10
N VAL A 144 20.55 -0.32 -20.37
CA VAL A 144 19.45 -1.20 -20.81
C VAL A 144 19.51 -2.59 -20.18
N GLY A 145 20.69 -3.23 -20.15
CA GLY A 145 20.85 -4.59 -19.64
C GLY A 145 20.63 -4.69 -18.12
N GLU A 146 21.21 -3.75 -17.38
CA GLU A 146 21.10 -3.68 -15.92
C GLU A 146 19.67 -3.34 -15.49
N PHE A 147 19.09 -2.31 -16.10
CA PHE A 147 17.69 -1.95 -15.89
C PHE A 147 16.75 -3.11 -16.21
N THR A 148 16.91 -3.78 -17.36
CA THR A 148 16.02 -4.88 -17.75
C THR A 148 16.07 -5.99 -16.70
N GLY A 149 17.27 -6.39 -16.26
CA GLY A 149 17.44 -7.41 -15.23
C GLY A 149 16.78 -7.05 -13.90
N GLU A 150 16.94 -5.81 -13.44
CA GLU A 150 16.30 -5.34 -12.20
C GLU A 150 14.78 -5.18 -12.34
N ALA A 151 14.31 -4.60 -13.44
CA ALA A 151 12.91 -4.32 -13.68
C ALA A 151 12.10 -5.62 -13.80
N VAL A 152 12.61 -6.63 -14.51
CA VAL A 152 11.91 -7.92 -14.61
C VAL A 152 11.97 -8.74 -13.33
N ALA A 153 12.93 -8.47 -12.44
CA ALA A 153 12.98 -9.04 -11.10
C ALA A 153 12.14 -8.23 -10.09
N ASN A 154 11.72 -7.02 -10.46
CA ASN A 154 11.00 -6.13 -9.56
C ASN A 154 9.52 -6.56 -9.43
N PRO A 155 9.03 -6.87 -8.21
CA PRO A 155 7.66 -7.35 -8.01
C PRO A 155 6.56 -6.36 -8.43
N ILE A 156 6.88 -5.06 -8.49
CA ILE A 156 5.95 -3.98 -8.84
C ILE A 156 5.75 -3.98 -10.36
N VAL A 157 6.86 -4.04 -11.10
CA VAL A 157 6.87 -4.09 -12.56
C VAL A 157 6.25 -5.41 -13.03
N GLN A 158 6.55 -6.53 -12.34
CA GLN A 158 6.01 -7.85 -12.66
C GLN A 158 4.48 -7.95 -12.64
N LYS A 159 3.79 -7.07 -11.90
CA LYS A 159 2.33 -7.04 -11.86
C LYS A 159 1.69 -6.63 -13.18
N ASP A 160 2.41 -5.87 -14.00
CA ASP A 160 1.99 -5.50 -15.34
C ASP A 160 2.75 -6.34 -16.38
N GLY A 161 2.18 -7.50 -16.73
CA GLY A 161 2.78 -8.39 -17.72
C GLY A 161 2.97 -7.75 -19.10
N THR A 162 2.12 -6.77 -19.46
CA THR A 162 2.28 -6.00 -20.69
C THR A 162 3.51 -5.10 -20.61
N LEU A 163 3.71 -4.41 -19.48
CA LEU A 163 4.90 -3.62 -19.22
C LEU A 163 6.16 -4.48 -19.19
N VAL A 164 6.15 -5.64 -18.53
CA VAL A 164 7.29 -6.58 -18.52
C VAL A 164 7.66 -6.99 -19.94
N ASN A 165 6.68 -7.39 -20.75
CA ASN A 165 6.90 -7.75 -22.15
C ASN A 165 7.41 -6.56 -22.97
N SER A 166 6.93 -5.34 -22.68
CA SER A 166 7.39 -4.11 -23.31
C SER A 166 8.85 -3.79 -22.97
N ILE A 167 9.26 -4.02 -21.71
CA ILE A 167 10.65 -3.86 -21.25
C ILE A 167 11.55 -4.91 -21.93
N LEU A 168 11.17 -6.19 -21.88
CA LEU A 168 11.93 -7.29 -22.50
C LEU A 168 12.04 -7.13 -24.02
N GLY A 169 10.99 -6.65 -24.67
CA GLY A 169 10.95 -6.41 -26.12
C GLY A 169 11.57 -5.07 -26.55
N GLY A 170 12.03 -4.25 -25.60
CA GLY A 170 12.61 -2.93 -25.87
C GLY A 170 11.61 -1.83 -26.23
N ALA A 171 10.32 -2.13 -26.36
CA ALA A 171 9.27 -1.15 -26.66
C ALA A 171 9.11 -0.10 -25.54
N PHE A 172 9.45 -0.45 -24.31
CA PHE A 172 9.43 0.48 -23.17
C PHE A 172 10.33 1.70 -23.42
N PHE A 173 11.55 1.52 -23.95
CA PHE A 173 12.49 2.61 -24.20
C PHE A 173 12.03 3.54 -25.34
N GLU A 174 11.12 3.05 -26.18
CA GLU A 174 10.52 3.83 -27.26
C GLU A 174 9.30 4.64 -26.81
N ASP A 175 8.76 4.37 -25.61
CA ASP A 175 7.61 5.07 -25.03
C ASP A 175 7.92 6.57 -24.86
N GLN A 176 6.97 7.40 -25.26
CA GLN A 176 7.13 8.85 -25.21
C GLN A 176 7.40 9.35 -23.78
N ARG A 177 6.80 8.73 -22.76
CA ARG A 177 7.00 9.11 -21.36
C ARG A 177 8.44 8.85 -20.90
N VAL A 178 9.06 7.77 -21.39
CA VAL A 178 10.48 7.48 -21.11
C VAL A 178 11.36 8.53 -21.80
N LYS A 179 11.09 8.81 -23.07
CA LYS A 179 11.80 9.83 -23.85
C LYS A 179 11.64 11.23 -23.26
N ASP A 180 10.50 11.54 -22.67
CA ASP A 180 10.24 12.82 -22.01
C ASP A 180 10.94 12.92 -20.65
N ALA A 181 11.12 11.80 -19.95
CA ALA A 181 11.72 11.77 -18.62
C ALA A 181 13.26 11.65 -18.64
N TYR A 182 13.85 11.00 -19.66
CA TYR A 182 15.27 10.64 -19.65
C TYR A 182 16.01 10.95 -20.96
N ASN A 183 17.31 11.21 -20.84
CA ASN A 183 18.28 11.21 -21.93
C ASN A 183 19.16 9.96 -21.83
N LEU A 184 19.53 9.38 -22.97
CA LEU A 184 20.58 8.36 -23.02
C LEU A 184 21.94 9.05 -23.16
N VAL A 185 22.80 8.94 -22.16
CA VAL A 185 24.15 9.53 -22.12
C VAL A 185 25.15 8.45 -21.76
N ASN A 186 26.09 8.15 -22.66
CA ASN A 186 27.10 7.09 -22.47
C ASN A 186 26.46 5.75 -22.06
N ASP A 187 25.42 5.33 -22.78
CA ASP A 187 24.66 4.09 -22.54
C ASP A 187 23.93 4.00 -21.19
N VAL A 188 23.76 5.14 -20.50
CA VAL A 188 23.05 5.25 -19.23
C VAL A 188 21.91 6.26 -19.34
N TYR A 189 20.76 5.94 -18.76
CA TYR A 189 19.61 6.85 -18.73
C TYR A 189 19.76 7.88 -17.60
N VAL A 190 19.83 9.16 -17.96
CA VAL A 190 19.96 10.29 -17.04
C VAL A 190 18.71 11.15 -17.10
N LYS A 191 18.13 11.46 -15.95
CA LYS A 191 16.88 12.21 -15.86
C LYS A 191 17.02 13.60 -16.48
N LYS A 192 16.02 14.01 -17.26
CA LYS A 192 15.94 15.38 -17.78
C LYS A 192 15.61 16.33 -16.63
N VAL A 193 16.32 17.46 -16.61
CA VAL A 193 16.10 18.58 -15.67
C VAL A 193 15.08 19.54 -16.25
#